data_AF-A0A1V4X297-F1
#
_entry.id   AF-A0A1V4X297-F1
#
_cell.length_a   1.000
_cell.length_b   1.000
_cell.length_c   1.000
_cell.angle_alpha   90.00
_cell.angle_beta   90.00
_cell.angle_gamma   90.00
#
_symmetry.space_group_name_H-M   'P 1'
#
loop_
_entity.id
_entity.type
_entity.pdbx_description
1 polymer ?
#
loop_
_entity_poly.entity_id
_entity_poly.type
_entity_poly.pdbx_seq_one_letter_code
_entity_poly.pdbx_strand_id
1 'polypeptide(L)'
;MKRLLLAAIFFLFFFPLCAAAQECLDCHEKYQKVDHAKVKCVACHSDAKDLPHPEKLKKPECLSCHGDAVKQHDASVHAGKGLKCKSCHNVHTPRQETKKCASCHASPAHRKLPSARKHLTELSCLGCHAKNPQGHIDVKAELKQSITRDTLDKDGNGSVDEREWKDFLVHTQSVVGDGYRIKRSYSATGNAHAVGPSAMSCNGCHVENKVFHKATLEVNARGQRIKMALDPHSVIPRLPVVDLYRLTAHGKGGVACADCHVSQKRIDDHVCAKCHDKVYNVYKGTKHAKGGAAKCTDCHDPHKVKTYRELGTSERMAVCVRCHGNYMKHHRWLPHAELHFMYLECSTCHSPRSRKGMVFNVNVDGKDGRRRLTRDDIIAAFGGTKQTKDLIDANADDRIVPSEIIPFFEDLGRTTKGTVGVEGSIAVTDIHHDYSEVQKRDKVCTTCHSNDAPFYQSMYLVLPETEGLFYMPVKGTVLAAMPSSIALNFFLLGETKARWTDIRTLVGARGEARGEIVKELGFKWIDIVGFFLSLAVLFFVCVHIVLRVVFKR
;
A
#
# COMPACT_ATOMS: atom_id res chain seq x y z
N MET A 1 -52.89 -22.35 -80.51
CA MET A 1 -52.23 -23.68 -80.36
C MET A 1 -50.98 -23.48 -79.53
N LYS A 2 -51.00 -23.95 -78.27
CA LYS A 2 -50.07 -24.95 -77.72
C LYS A 2 -48.59 -24.52 -77.86
N ARG A 3 -48.04 -23.93 -76.79
CA ARG A 3 -47.18 -24.65 -75.82
C ARG A 3 -46.08 -25.42 -76.55
N LEU A 4 -44.92 -24.81 -76.88
CA LEU A 4 -43.59 -25.47 -77.00
C LEU A 4 -42.42 -24.64 -77.59
N LEU A 5 -42.50 -23.30 -77.73
CA LEU A 5 -41.44 -22.55 -78.45
C LEU A 5 -40.93 -21.28 -77.76
N LEU A 6 -40.91 -21.24 -76.42
CA LEU A 6 -40.40 -20.09 -75.65
C LEU A 6 -39.45 -20.52 -74.51
N ALA A 7 -38.68 -21.60 -74.72
CA ALA A 7 -37.65 -22.07 -73.78
C ALA A 7 -36.21 -21.82 -74.25
N ALA A 8 -35.99 -20.96 -75.26
CA ALA A 8 -34.66 -20.73 -75.86
C ALA A 8 -34.18 -19.26 -75.83
N ILE A 9 -34.94 -18.32 -75.25
CA ILE A 9 -34.54 -16.90 -75.19
C ILE A 9 -34.90 -16.31 -73.82
N PHE A 10 -34.36 -16.88 -72.74
CA PHE A 10 -34.19 -16.14 -71.48
C PHE A 10 -33.08 -16.76 -70.61
N PHE A 11 -32.02 -17.25 -71.26
CA PHE A 11 -30.77 -17.66 -70.61
C PHE A 11 -29.63 -16.74 -71.07
N LEU A 12 -29.91 -15.44 -71.13
CA LEU A 12 -28.96 -14.40 -71.56
C LEU A 12 -28.71 -13.32 -70.50
N PHE A 13 -28.99 -13.61 -69.22
CA PHE A 13 -28.73 -12.64 -68.14
C PHE A 13 -28.20 -13.25 -66.83
N PHE A 14 -27.50 -14.38 -66.89
CA PHE A 14 -26.72 -14.86 -65.75
C PHE A 14 -25.43 -15.55 -66.23
N PHE A 15 -24.53 -14.76 -66.82
CA PHE A 15 -23.11 -15.12 -66.83
C PHE A 15 -22.52 -14.67 -65.49
N PRO A 16 -22.02 -15.58 -64.63
CA PRO A 16 -21.12 -15.17 -63.58
C PRO A 16 -19.84 -14.72 -64.28
N LEU A 17 -19.51 -13.44 -64.17
CA LEU A 17 -18.20 -12.91 -64.54
C LEU A 17 -17.13 -13.78 -63.85
N CYS A 18 -16.49 -14.69 -64.57
CA CYS A 18 -15.36 -15.45 -64.08
C CYS A 18 -14.38 -15.67 -65.24
N ALA A 19 -13.76 -14.60 -65.73
CA ALA A 19 -12.73 -14.69 -66.76
C ALA A 19 -11.64 -13.60 -66.74
N ALA A 20 -11.71 -12.56 -65.90
CA ALA A 20 -10.75 -11.44 -65.95
C ALA A 20 -9.48 -11.63 -65.08
N ALA A 21 -9.45 -12.57 -64.13
CA ALA A 21 -8.32 -12.72 -63.21
C ALA A 21 -7.16 -13.55 -63.80
N GLN A 22 -7.48 -14.49 -64.71
CA GLN A 22 -6.49 -15.35 -65.36
C GLN A 22 -5.58 -14.49 -66.28
N GLU A 23 -6.18 -13.60 -67.08
CA GLU A 23 -5.50 -12.75 -68.07
C GLU A 23 -4.46 -11.78 -67.47
N CYS A 24 -4.68 -11.28 -66.25
CA CYS A 24 -3.69 -10.42 -65.58
C CYS A 24 -2.48 -11.20 -65.09
N LEU A 25 -2.69 -12.43 -64.59
CA LEU A 25 -1.63 -13.26 -64.01
C LEU A 25 -0.70 -13.86 -65.06
N ASP A 26 -1.17 -13.99 -66.31
CA ASP A 26 -0.35 -14.41 -67.46
C ASP A 26 0.85 -13.46 -67.70
N CYS A 27 0.72 -12.17 -67.33
CA CYS A 27 1.81 -11.18 -67.36
C CYS A 27 2.34 -10.79 -65.97
N HIS A 28 1.65 -11.17 -64.89
CA HIS A 28 1.95 -10.77 -63.50
C HIS A 28 1.99 -11.94 -62.50
N GLU A 29 2.61 -13.04 -62.91
CA GLU A 29 2.72 -14.30 -62.14
C GLU A 29 3.22 -14.12 -60.70
N LYS A 30 4.09 -13.11 -60.46
CA LYS A 30 4.65 -12.80 -59.13
C LYS A 30 3.61 -12.46 -58.05
N TYR A 31 2.38 -12.09 -58.43
CA TYR A 31 1.30 -11.77 -57.50
C TYR A 31 0.30 -12.91 -57.27
N GLN A 32 0.55 -14.11 -57.80
CA GLN A 32 -0.35 -15.26 -57.66
C GLN A 32 -0.52 -15.74 -56.20
N LYS A 33 0.46 -15.45 -55.33
CA LYS A 33 0.53 -15.93 -53.93
C LYS A 33 0.38 -14.81 -52.91
N VAL A 34 -0.60 -13.94 -53.07
CA VAL A 34 -0.94 -12.86 -52.11
C VAL A 34 -2.30 -13.11 -51.45
N ASP A 35 -2.54 -12.56 -50.26
CA ASP A 35 -3.78 -12.81 -49.53
C ASP A 35 -5.04 -12.35 -50.27
N HIS A 36 -4.89 -11.29 -51.07
CA HIS A 36 -5.96 -10.74 -51.91
C HIS A 36 -6.07 -11.42 -53.28
N ALA A 37 -5.29 -12.47 -53.57
CA ALA A 37 -5.30 -13.15 -54.88
C ALA A 37 -6.67 -13.76 -55.24
N LYS A 38 -7.54 -13.97 -54.24
CA LYS A 38 -8.93 -14.43 -54.44
C LYS A 38 -9.87 -13.31 -54.92
N VAL A 39 -9.42 -12.06 -54.87
CA VAL A 39 -10.15 -10.88 -55.36
C VAL A 39 -9.61 -10.53 -56.75
N LYS A 40 -10.51 -10.22 -57.69
CA LYS A 40 -10.09 -9.83 -59.04
C LYS A 40 -9.28 -8.55 -59.00
N CYS A 41 -8.18 -8.48 -59.77
CA CYS A 41 -7.26 -7.33 -59.82
C CYS A 41 -8.01 -6.01 -60.10
N VAL A 42 -8.96 -6.02 -61.03
CA VAL A 42 -9.79 -4.86 -61.41
C VAL A 42 -10.72 -4.35 -60.32
N ALA A 43 -10.97 -5.13 -59.26
CA ALA A 43 -11.75 -4.67 -58.11
C ALA A 43 -11.01 -3.57 -57.32
N CYS A 44 -9.68 -3.59 -57.36
CA CYS A 44 -8.82 -2.56 -56.80
C CYS A 44 -8.30 -1.61 -57.90
N HIS A 45 -7.99 -2.15 -59.08
CA HIS A 45 -7.46 -1.42 -60.22
C HIS A 45 -8.52 -1.24 -61.32
N SER A 46 -9.58 -0.50 -61.02
CA SER A 46 -10.69 -0.26 -61.95
C SER A 46 -10.30 0.58 -63.18
N ASP A 47 -9.09 1.15 -63.17
CA ASP A 47 -8.47 1.91 -64.24
C ASP A 47 -7.61 1.06 -65.19
N ALA A 48 -7.39 -0.22 -64.90
CA ALA A 48 -6.77 -1.17 -65.81
C ALA A 48 -7.77 -1.67 -66.87
N LYS A 49 -8.20 -0.78 -67.76
CA LYS A 49 -9.21 -1.05 -68.80
C LYS A 49 -8.60 -1.57 -70.12
N ASP A 50 -7.35 -1.22 -70.39
CA ASP A 50 -6.62 -1.57 -71.61
C ASP A 50 -5.39 -2.40 -71.24
N LEU A 51 -5.10 -3.47 -71.99
CA LEU A 51 -3.92 -4.32 -71.80
C LEU A 51 -3.04 -4.29 -73.08
N PRO A 52 -1.74 -3.96 -72.98
CA PRO A 52 -1.00 -3.58 -71.77
C PRO A 52 -1.43 -2.20 -71.21
N HIS A 53 -1.54 -2.09 -69.89
CA HIS A 53 -1.94 -0.85 -69.21
C HIS A 53 -0.73 0.06 -68.91
N PRO A 54 -0.93 1.36 -68.61
CA PRO A 54 0.13 2.24 -68.15
C PRO A 54 0.85 1.70 -66.90
N GLU A 55 2.14 1.97 -66.76
CA GLU A 55 2.99 1.45 -65.67
C GLU A 55 2.48 1.84 -64.26
N LYS A 56 1.78 2.97 -64.14
CA LYS A 56 1.25 3.49 -62.87
C LYS A 56 -0.27 3.59 -62.90
N LEU A 57 -0.92 2.60 -62.30
CA LEU A 57 -2.35 2.64 -62.02
C LEU A 57 -2.65 3.54 -60.81
N LYS A 58 -3.89 4.02 -60.75
CA LYS A 58 -4.47 4.75 -59.62
C LYS A 58 -4.40 3.89 -58.37
N LYS A 59 -4.19 4.56 -57.23
CA LYS A 59 -4.12 3.88 -55.94
C LYS A 59 -5.52 3.43 -55.52
N PRO A 60 -5.69 2.17 -55.11
CA PRO A 60 -6.98 1.68 -54.65
C PRO A 60 -7.38 2.31 -53.31
N GLU A 61 -8.66 2.63 -53.17
CA GLU A 61 -9.25 3.10 -51.93
C GLU A 61 -9.57 1.92 -51.00
N CYS A 62 -9.03 1.93 -49.78
CA CYS A 62 -9.22 0.83 -48.82
C CYS A 62 -10.59 0.89 -48.14
N LEU A 63 -11.19 2.08 -48.04
CA LEU A 63 -12.42 2.36 -47.28
C LEU A 63 -13.63 1.61 -47.83
N SER A 64 -13.68 1.37 -49.14
CA SER A 64 -14.80 0.68 -49.81
C SER A 64 -15.01 -0.76 -49.32
N CYS A 65 -13.96 -1.42 -48.82
CA CYS A 65 -14.02 -2.79 -48.31
C CYS A 65 -13.61 -2.91 -46.82
N HIS A 66 -12.80 -2.00 -46.29
CA HIS A 66 -12.27 -2.05 -44.92
C HIS A 66 -12.77 -0.89 -44.04
N GLY A 67 -14.07 -0.58 -44.10
CA GLY A 67 -14.71 0.54 -43.39
C GLY A 67 -14.34 0.64 -41.91
N ASP A 68 -14.48 -0.45 -41.16
CA ASP A 68 -14.19 -0.47 -39.72
C ASP A 68 -12.71 -0.25 -39.40
N ALA A 69 -11.81 -0.85 -40.17
CA ALA A 69 -10.37 -0.72 -39.98
C ALA A 69 -9.90 0.70 -40.29
N VAL A 70 -10.45 1.32 -41.35
CA VAL A 70 -10.18 2.73 -41.68
C VAL A 70 -10.68 3.65 -40.57
N LYS A 71 -11.93 3.48 -40.12
CA LYS A 71 -12.51 4.27 -39.02
C LYS A 71 -11.68 4.17 -37.73
N GLN A 72 -11.22 2.97 -37.39
CA GLN A 72 -10.38 2.73 -36.20
C GLN A 72 -8.98 3.34 -36.35
N HIS A 73 -8.37 3.18 -37.53
CA HIS A 73 -7.07 3.77 -37.85
C HIS A 73 -7.11 5.29 -37.79
N ASP A 74 -8.13 5.92 -38.36
CA ASP A 74 -8.29 7.38 -38.38
C ASP A 74 -8.44 7.95 -36.97
N ALA A 75 -9.02 7.19 -36.04
CA ALA A 75 -9.10 7.52 -34.63
C ALA A 75 -7.84 7.14 -33.81
N SER A 76 -6.79 6.62 -34.46
CA SER A 76 -5.56 6.16 -33.81
C SER A 76 -4.45 7.20 -33.85
N VAL A 77 -3.43 6.99 -33.02
CA VAL A 77 -2.23 7.84 -33.01
C VAL A 77 -1.43 7.78 -34.29
N HIS A 78 -1.52 6.67 -35.04
CA HIS A 78 -0.78 6.50 -36.29
C HIS A 78 -1.35 7.39 -37.39
N ALA A 79 -2.67 7.52 -37.49
CA ALA A 79 -3.30 8.49 -38.40
C ALA A 79 -2.95 9.93 -38.02
N GLY A 80 -2.96 10.27 -36.73
CA GLY A 80 -2.56 11.59 -36.23
C GLY A 80 -1.10 11.97 -36.56
N LYS A 81 -0.24 10.98 -36.83
CA LYS A 81 1.14 11.17 -37.30
C LYS A 81 1.29 11.06 -38.83
N GLY A 82 0.19 10.99 -39.57
CA GLY A 82 0.18 10.93 -41.03
C GLY A 82 0.52 9.56 -41.63
N LEU A 83 0.57 8.51 -40.81
CA LEU A 83 0.87 7.16 -41.29
C LEU A 83 -0.28 6.66 -42.17
N LYS A 84 0.05 6.13 -43.35
CA LYS A 84 -0.93 5.57 -44.29
C LYS A 84 -0.94 4.05 -44.22
N CYS A 85 -2.04 3.40 -44.61
CA CYS A 85 -2.19 1.93 -44.60
C CYS A 85 -1.01 1.21 -45.27
N LYS A 86 -0.60 1.70 -46.45
CA LYS A 86 0.53 1.17 -47.25
C LYS A 86 1.90 1.24 -46.56
N SER A 87 2.02 2.00 -45.47
CA SER A 87 3.27 2.15 -44.72
C SER A 87 3.57 0.92 -43.88
N CYS A 88 2.51 0.17 -43.53
CA CYS A 88 2.57 -1.07 -42.75
C CYS A 88 2.15 -2.29 -43.58
N HIS A 89 1.09 -2.15 -44.39
CA HIS A 89 0.52 -3.19 -45.23
C HIS A 89 1.03 -3.09 -46.66
N ASN A 90 1.22 -4.22 -47.31
CA ASN A 90 1.46 -4.28 -48.75
C ASN A 90 0.60 -5.41 -49.34
N VAL A 91 -0.35 -5.04 -50.20
CA VAL A 91 -1.34 -5.94 -50.79
C VAL A 91 -0.74 -6.86 -51.87
N HIS A 92 0.45 -6.52 -52.37
CA HIS A 92 1.20 -7.30 -53.35
C HIS A 92 2.24 -8.23 -52.73
N THR A 93 2.22 -8.39 -51.40
CA THR A 93 3.09 -9.31 -50.66
C THR A 93 2.27 -10.16 -49.70
N PRO A 94 2.74 -11.35 -49.30
CA PRO A 94 2.09 -12.15 -48.28
C PRO A 94 1.97 -11.41 -46.94
N ARG A 95 0.91 -11.67 -46.16
CA ARG A 95 0.67 -11.08 -44.82
C ARG A 95 1.87 -11.11 -43.90
N GLN A 96 2.70 -12.14 -44.00
CA GLN A 96 3.87 -12.37 -43.15
C GLN A 96 4.94 -11.28 -43.29
N GLU A 97 4.90 -10.51 -44.38
CA GLU A 97 5.80 -9.38 -44.66
C GLU A 97 5.23 -8.03 -44.17
N THR A 98 4.05 -8.03 -43.54
CA THR A 98 3.49 -6.81 -42.91
C THR A 98 4.44 -6.32 -41.82
N LYS A 99 4.74 -5.02 -41.82
CA LYS A 99 5.66 -4.44 -40.82
C LYS A 99 5.12 -4.65 -39.41
N LYS A 100 6.01 -5.09 -38.51
CA LYS A 100 5.73 -5.25 -37.08
C LYS A 100 6.00 -3.94 -36.35
N CYS A 101 5.50 -3.80 -35.12
CA CYS A 101 5.75 -2.62 -34.28
C CYS A 101 7.26 -2.32 -34.14
N ALA A 102 8.08 -3.37 -33.97
CA ALA A 102 9.54 -3.26 -33.84
C ALA A 102 10.24 -2.70 -35.10
N SER A 103 9.60 -2.75 -36.28
CA SER A 103 10.16 -2.19 -37.52
C SER A 103 10.27 -0.66 -37.47
N CYS A 104 9.46 -0.01 -36.64
CA CYS A 104 9.51 1.44 -36.41
C CYS A 104 9.91 1.79 -34.97
N HIS A 105 9.70 0.88 -34.02
CA HIS A 105 9.99 1.05 -32.59
C HIS A 105 11.11 0.10 -32.14
N ALA A 106 12.36 0.41 -32.54
CA ALA A 106 13.50 -0.49 -32.34
C ALA A 106 13.86 -0.75 -30.86
N SER A 107 13.54 0.16 -29.93
CA SER A 107 13.72 -0.06 -28.48
C SER A 107 13.01 1.00 -27.63
N PRO A 108 11.66 0.99 -27.54
CA PRO A 108 10.92 1.94 -26.71
C PRO A 108 11.25 1.75 -25.22
N ALA A 109 11.75 2.81 -24.57
CA ALA A 109 12.06 2.80 -23.15
C ALA A 109 10.78 2.92 -22.30
N HIS A 110 10.36 1.81 -21.69
CA HIS A 110 9.19 1.77 -20.81
C HIS A 110 9.56 2.08 -19.35
N ARG A 111 10.18 3.24 -19.09
CA ARG A 111 10.70 3.61 -17.76
C ARG A 111 9.62 3.65 -16.66
N LYS A 112 8.37 3.93 -17.04
CA LYS A 112 7.21 3.98 -16.14
C LYS A 112 6.53 2.62 -15.93
N LEU A 113 6.99 1.56 -16.62
CA LEU A 113 6.43 0.21 -16.51
C LEU A 113 7.28 -0.63 -15.54
N PRO A 114 6.77 -0.99 -14.36
CA PRO A 114 7.48 -1.86 -13.42
C PRO A 114 7.76 -3.22 -14.05
N SER A 115 8.94 -3.79 -13.79
CA SER A 115 9.35 -5.07 -14.39
C SER A 115 9.14 -5.11 -15.92
N ALA A 116 9.44 -4.02 -16.63
CA ALA A 116 9.16 -3.85 -18.07
C ALA A 116 9.60 -5.06 -18.92
N ARG A 117 10.78 -5.62 -18.64
CA ARG A 117 11.30 -6.80 -19.35
C ARG A 117 10.33 -7.98 -19.32
N LYS A 118 9.64 -8.22 -18.20
CA LYS A 118 8.69 -9.33 -18.04
C LYS A 118 7.40 -9.08 -18.80
N HIS A 119 6.83 -7.89 -18.65
CA HIS A 119 5.64 -7.49 -19.41
C HIS A 119 5.88 -7.62 -20.92
N LEU A 120 7.04 -7.17 -21.41
CA LEU A 120 7.40 -7.25 -22.82
C LEU A 120 7.75 -8.68 -23.30
N THR A 121 8.07 -9.60 -22.38
CA THR A 121 8.32 -11.02 -22.71
C THR A 121 7.01 -11.80 -22.82
N GLU A 122 6.05 -11.52 -21.93
CA GLU A 122 4.80 -12.29 -21.82
C GLU A 122 3.63 -11.67 -22.59
N LEU A 123 3.62 -10.34 -22.78
CA LEU A 123 2.50 -9.62 -23.39
C LEU A 123 2.86 -9.02 -24.74
N SER A 124 1.90 -9.06 -25.67
CA SER A 124 2.03 -8.31 -26.91
C SER A 124 1.87 -6.80 -26.66
N CYS A 125 2.49 -5.97 -27.49
CA CYS A 125 2.35 -4.51 -27.40
C CYS A 125 0.87 -4.06 -27.43
N LEU A 126 0.04 -4.78 -28.19
CA LEU A 126 -1.38 -4.48 -28.36
C LEU A 126 -2.20 -4.80 -27.11
N GLY A 127 -1.74 -5.71 -26.26
CA GLY A 127 -2.36 -5.97 -24.96
C GLY A 127 -2.35 -4.75 -24.03
N CYS A 128 -1.43 -3.81 -24.25
CA CYS A 128 -1.33 -2.57 -23.48
C CYS A 128 -1.71 -1.32 -24.28
N HIS A 129 -1.42 -1.27 -25.58
CA HIS A 129 -1.57 -0.05 -26.39
C HIS A 129 -2.83 0.02 -27.26
N ALA A 130 -3.54 -1.10 -27.45
CA ALA A 130 -4.82 -1.07 -28.14
C ALA A 130 -5.91 -0.47 -27.24
N LYS A 131 -6.91 0.18 -27.83
CA LYS A 131 -8.08 0.69 -27.11
C LYS A 131 -9.01 -0.44 -26.61
N ASN A 132 -8.96 -1.60 -27.24
CA ASN A 132 -9.83 -2.75 -26.98
C ASN A 132 -9.01 -4.04 -26.78
N PRO A 133 -8.11 -4.10 -25.79
CA PRO A 133 -7.33 -5.29 -25.56
C PRO A 133 -8.23 -6.41 -25.05
N GLN A 134 -7.93 -7.63 -25.48
CA GLN A 134 -8.53 -8.86 -24.98
C GLN A 134 -7.42 -9.82 -24.58
N GLY A 135 -7.50 -10.31 -23.36
CA GLY A 135 -6.51 -11.21 -22.80
C GLY A 135 -7.14 -12.40 -22.09
N HIS A 136 -6.35 -13.46 -22.06
CA HIS A 136 -6.67 -14.72 -21.41
C HIS A 136 -5.43 -15.22 -20.66
N ILE A 137 -5.64 -15.83 -19.50
CA ILE A 137 -4.59 -16.40 -18.66
C ILE A 137 -4.75 -17.91 -18.61
N ASP A 138 -3.69 -18.63 -18.98
CA ASP A 138 -3.61 -20.08 -18.84
C ASP A 138 -2.66 -20.44 -17.71
N VAL A 139 -3.18 -21.16 -16.72
CA VAL A 139 -2.42 -21.67 -15.58
C VAL A 139 -2.38 -23.18 -15.67
N LYS A 140 -1.17 -23.73 -15.74
CA LYS A 140 -0.94 -25.18 -15.76
C LYS A 140 -0.23 -25.60 -14.49
N ALA A 141 -0.85 -26.47 -13.72
CA ALA A 141 -0.27 -27.06 -12.52
C ALA A 141 0.01 -28.55 -12.75
N GLU A 142 1.26 -28.96 -12.61
CA GLU A 142 1.68 -30.36 -12.67
C GLU A 142 1.96 -30.86 -11.25
N LEU A 143 1.26 -31.91 -10.83
CA LEU A 143 1.42 -32.53 -9.52
C LEU A 143 1.75 -34.01 -9.68
N LYS A 144 2.68 -34.49 -8.85
CA LYS A 144 3.03 -35.91 -8.75
C LYS A 144 1.98 -36.74 -8.01
N GLN A 145 1.14 -36.10 -7.19
CA GLN A 145 0.09 -36.72 -6.38
C GLN A 145 -1.29 -36.46 -6.99
N SER A 146 -2.25 -37.35 -6.73
CA SER A 146 -3.65 -37.17 -7.12
C SER A 146 -4.33 -36.12 -6.25
N ILE A 147 -5.25 -35.35 -6.83
CA ILE A 147 -6.06 -34.37 -6.10
C ILE A 147 -7.53 -34.51 -6.50
N THR A 148 -8.43 -34.12 -5.60
CA THR A 148 -9.88 -34.07 -5.89
C THR A 148 -10.27 -32.67 -6.37
N ARG A 149 -11.42 -32.57 -7.06
CA ARG A 149 -11.96 -31.28 -7.48
C ARG A 149 -12.25 -30.37 -6.27
N ASP A 150 -12.76 -30.95 -5.18
CA ASP A 150 -13.06 -30.24 -3.92
C ASP A 150 -11.83 -29.60 -3.25
N THR A 151 -10.62 -30.04 -3.63
CA THR A 151 -9.37 -29.41 -3.17
C THR A 151 -9.11 -28.07 -3.87
N LEU A 152 -9.65 -27.90 -5.08
CA LEU A 152 -9.50 -26.72 -5.93
C LEU A 152 -10.68 -25.77 -5.82
N ASP A 153 -11.89 -26.31 -5.68
CA ASP A 153 -13.17 -25.62 -5.68
C ASP A 153 -13.94 -26.12 -4.44
N LYS A 154 -13.75 -25.43 -3.32
CA LYS A 154 -14.24 -25.86 -2.00
C LYS A 154 -15.71 -25.53 -1.81
N ASP A 155 -16.17 -24.45 -2.43
CA ASP A 155 -17.57 -24.03 -2.36
C ASP A 155 -18.45 -24.69 -3.44
N GLY A 156 -17.84 -25.37 -4.41
CA GLY A 156 -18.51 -26.15 -5.44
C GLY A 156 -19.12 -25.28 -6.55
N ASN A 157 -18.68 -24.03 -6.70
CA ASN A 157 -19.25 -23.09 -7.65
C ASN A 157 -18.76 -23.29 -9.10
N GLY A 158 -17.83 -24.23 -9.33
CA GLY A 158 -17.29 -24.58 -10.65
C GLY A 158 -16.13 -23.68 -11.12
N SER A 159 -15.65 -22.79 -10.26
CA SER A 159 -14.53 -21.87 -10.50
C SER A 159 -13.62 -21.79 -9.28
N VAL A 160 -12.37 -21.40 -9.48
CA VAL A 160 -11.41 -21.21 -8.39
C VAL A 160 -11.26 -19.72 -8.13
N ASP A 161 -11.68 -19.27 -6.96
CA ASP A 161 -11.53 -17.89 -6.53
C ASP A 161 -10.13 -17.60 -5.93
N GLU A 162 -9.90 -16.37 -5.47
CA GLU A 162 -8.61 -15.96 -4.90
C GLU A 162 -8.27 -16.73 -3.60
N ARG A 163 -9.27 -17.01 -2.77
CA ARG A 163 -9.10 -17.70 -1.48
C ARG A 163 -8.81 -19.17 -1.72
N GLU A 164 -9.58 -19.81 -2.59
CA GLU A 164 -9.40 -21.21 -2.95
C GLU A 164 -8.07 -21.46 -3.64
N TRP A 165 -7.65 -20.54 -4.53
CA TRP A 165 -6.33 -20.60 -5.14
C TRP A 165 -5.20 -20.49 -4.10
N LYS A 166 -5.32 -19.59 -3.12
CA LYS A 166 -4.35 -19.48 -2.02
C LYS A 166 -4.30 -20.75 -1.18
N ASP A 167 -5.46 -21.29 -0.83
CA ASP A 167 -5.57 -22.52 -0.08
C ASP A 167 -4.96 -23.70 -0.84
N PHE A 168 -5.17 -23.78 -2.15
CA PHE A 168 -4.54 -24.77 -3.03
C PHE A 168 -3.01 -24.62 -3.04
N LEU A 169 -2.47 -23.40 -3.14
CA LEU A 169 -1.03 -23.16 -3.08
C LEU A 169 -0.44 -23.56 -1.72
N VAL A 170 -1.12 -23.27 -0.62
CA VAL A 170 -0.69 -23.66 0.73
C VAL A 170 -0.73 -25.18 0.89
N HIS A 171 -1.82 -25.82 0.44
CA HIS A 171 -1.99 -27.27 0.48
C HIS A 171 -0.93 -27.99 -0.37
N THR A 172 -0.67 -27.51 -1.59
CA THR A 172 0.36 -28.09 -2.46
C THR A 172 1.76 -27.92 -1.89
N GLN A 173 2.06 -26.77 -1.28
CA GLN A 173 3.34 -26.55 -0.62
C GLN A 173 3.53 -27.45 0.62
N SER A 174 2.47 -27.68 1.41
CA SER A 174 2.56 -28.48 2.65
C SER A 174 2.54 -29.99 2.40
N VAL A 175 1.82 -30.47 1.39
CA VAL A 175 1.61 -31.90 1.13
C VAL A 175 2.55 -32.45 0.04
N VAL A 176 2.92 -31.63 -0.95
CA VAL A 176 3.70 -32.06 -2.12
C VAL A 176 5.16 -31.59 -2.09
N GLY A 177 5.49 -30.58 -1.27
CA GLY A 177 6.85 -30.02 -1.17
C GLY A 177 7.38 -29.54 -2.54
N ASP A 178 8.55 -30.00 -2.96
CA ASP A 178 9.14 -29.66 -4.27
C ASP A 178 8.54 -30.45 -5.46
N GLY A 179 7.51 -31.27 -5.23
CA GLY A 179 6.93 -32.18 -6.22
C GLY A 179 5.88 -31.57 -7.15
N TYR A 180 5.75 -30.25 -7.23
CA TYR A 180 4.78 -29.57 -8.09
C TYR A 180 5.42 -28.48 -8.97
N ARG A 181 4.86 -28.23 -10.16
CA ARG A 181 5.27 -27.15 -11.08
C ARG A 181 4.06 -26.37 -11.55
N ILE A 182 4.07 -25.05 -11.36
CA ILE A 182 3.02 -24.16 -11.88
C ILE A 182 3.61 -23.27 -12.96
N LYS A 183 3.07 -23.38 -14.18
CA LYS A 183 3.38 -22.49 -15.30
C LYS A 183 2.20 -21.56 -15.54
N ARG A 184 2.47 -20.27 -15.62
CA ARG A 184 1.48 -19.24 -15.98
C ARG A 184 1.84 -18.70 -17.34
N SER A 185 0.86 -18.61 -18.23
CA SER A 185 1.01 -18.02 -19.56
C SER A 185 -0.02 -16.94 -19.70
N TYR A 186 0.43 -15.74 -20.02
CA TYR A 186 -0.44 -14.58 -20.19
C TYR A 186 -0.52 -14.28 -21.68
N SER A 187 -1.72 -14.16 -22.22
CA SER A 187 -1.93 -13.75 -23.60
C SER A 187 -2.80 -12.51 -23.59
N ALA A 188 -2.35 -11.44 -24.24
CA ALA A 188 -3.13 -10.23 -24.40
C ALA A 188 -2.89 -9.71 -25.81
N THR A 189 -3.97 -9.50 -26.54
CA THR A 189 -3.97 -8.99 -27.92
C THR A 189 -4.94 -7.82 -28.01
N GLY A 190 -4.96 -7.14 -29.14
CA GLY A 190 -5.88 -6.04 -29.38
C GLY A 190 -5.84 -5.65 -30.84
N ASN A 191 -6.64 -4.65 -31.21
CA ASN A 191 -6.69 -4.20 -32.59
C ASN A 191 -5.52 -3.25 -32.91
N ALA A 192 -4.68 -3.65 -33.87
CA ALA A 192 -3.53 -2.87 -34.34
C ALA A 192 -3.90 -1.57 -35.07
N HIS A 193 -5.13 -1.47 -35.57
CA HIS A 193 -5.68 -0.24 -36.15
C HIS A 193 -6.20 0.72 -35.08
N ALA A 194 -6.45 0.26 -33.84
CA ALA A 194 -7.03 1.07 -32.77
C ALA A 194 -6.02 1.37 -31.64
N VAL A 195 -4.85 1.92 -31.98
CA VAL A 195 -3.79 2.25 -31.01
C VAL A 195 -4.01 3.64 -30.39
N GLY A 196 -4.01 3.70 -29.05
CA GLY A 196 -4.19 4.93 -28.28
C GLY A 196 -2.90 5.69 -27.97
N PRO A 197 -2.99 6.95 -27.51
CA PRO A 197 -1.85 7.78 -27.12
C PRO A 197 -1.16 7.33 -25.84
N SER A 198 -1.90 6.64 -24.97
CA SER A 198 -1.39 6.10 -23.72
C SER A 198 -1.67 4.60 -23.65
N ALA A 199 -0.75 3.86 -23.04
CA ALA A 199 -0.98 2.46 -22.67
C ALA A 199 -2.06 2.37 -21.58
N MET A 200 -2.64 1.17 -21.44
CA MET A 200 -3.55 0.80 -20.35
C MET A 200 -2.96 1.16 -18.99
N SER A 201 -3.79 1.67 -18.08
CA SER A 201 -3.37 1.95 -16.71
C SER A 201 -3.07 0.66 -15.95
N CYS A 202 -2.23 0.75 -14.92
CA CYS A 202 -1.97 -0.39 -14.04
C CYS A 202 -3.26 -0.92 -13.41
N ASN A 203 -4.14 -0.03 -12.92
CA ASN A 203 -5.44 -0.42 -12.37
C ASN A 203 -6.33 -1.12 -13.42
N GLY A 204 -6.29 -0.67 -14.67
CA GLY A 204 -7.01 -1.32 -15.76
C GLY A 204 -6.66 -2.81 -15.90
N CYS A 205 -5.37 -3.16 -15.76
CA CYS A 205 -4.91 -4.54 -15.84
C CYS A 205 -4.99 -5.31 -14.51
N HIS A 206 -4.69 -4.66 -13.38
CA HIS A 206 -4.45 -5.32 -12.09
C HIS A 206 -5.64 -5.30 -11.13
N VAL A 207 -6.67 -4.49 -11.41
CA VAL A 207 -7.80 -4.25 -10.50
C VAL A 207 -9.14 -4.34 -11.23
N GLU A 208 -9.23 -3.75 -12.42
CA GLU A 208 -10.50 -3.57 -13.15
C GLU A 208 -10.77 -4.68 -14.19
N ASN A 209 -9.85 -5.65 -14.34
CA ASN A 209 -9.93 -6.73 -15.32
C ASN A 209 -10.25 -6.25 -16.76
N LYS A 210 -9.78 -5.06 -17.18
CA LYS A 210 -10.02 -4.50 -18.51
C LYS A 210 -9.30 -5.23 -19.65
N VAL A 211 -8.33 -6.10 -19.31
CA VAL A 211 -7.57 -6.89 -20.27
C VAL A 211 -7.87 -8.37 -20.10
N PHE A 212 -7.70 -8.91 -18.90
CA PHE A 212 -7.88 -10.33 -18.62
C PHE A 212 -9.28 -10.60 -18.06
N HIS A 213 -10.22 -10.88 -18.95
CA HIS A 213 -11.60 -11.19 -18.55
C HIS A 213 -11.79 -12.66 -18.15
N LYS A 214 -10.86 -13.53 -18.55
CA LYS A 214 -10.93 -14.97 -18.30
C LYS A 214 -9.57 -15.50 -17.89
N ALA A 215 -9.58 -16.41 -16.92
CA ALA A 215 -8.44 -17.27 -16.63
C ALA A 215 -8.91 -18.72 -16.53
N THR A 216 -8.03 -19.64 -16.91
CA THR A 216 -8.29 -21.07 -16.89
C THR A 216 -7.17 -21.77 -16.14
N LEU A 217 -7.57 -22.63 -15.21
CA LEU A 217 -6.68 -23.54 -14.51
C LEU A 217 -6.80 -24.93 -15.11
N GLU A 218 -5.67 -25.48 -15.53
CA GLU A 218 -5.50 -26.87 -15.92
C GLU A 218 -4.55 -27.56 -14.96
N VAL A 219 -5.07 -28.54 -14.23
CA VAL A 219 -4.29 -29.32 -13.27
C VAL A 219 -4.08 -30.74 -13.80
N ASN A 220 -2.83 -31.13 -13.93
CA ASN A 220 -2.39 -32.46 -14.33
C ASN A 220 -1.81 -33.16 -13.09
N ALA A 221 -2.59 -34.06 -12.51
CA ALA A 221 -2.27 -34.77 -11.27
C ALA A 221 -2.22 -36.28 -11.55
N ARG A 222 -1.01 -36.85 -11.71
CA ARG A 222 -0.79 -38.29 -11.99
C ARG A 222 -1.67 -38.86 -13.13
N GLY A 223 -1.81 -38.12 -14.23
CA GLY A 223 -2.61 -38.52 -15.40
C GLY A 223 -4.08 -38.07 -15.38
N GLN A 224 -4.59 -37.60 -14.23
CA GLN A 224 -5.89 -36.94 -14.15
C GLN A 224 -5.76 -35.49 -14.60
N ARG A 225 -6.56 -35.09 -15.60
CA ARG A 225 -6.62 -33.70 -16.11
C ARG A 225 -7.89 -33.03 -15.61
N ILE A 226 -7.75 -32.01 -14.79
CA ILE A 226 -8.85 -31.20 -14.26
C ILE A 226 -8.76 -29.81 -14.89
N LYS A 227 -9.82 -29.38 -15.57
CA LYS A 227 -9.92 -28.03 -16.14
C LYS A 227 -11.06 -27.28 -15.47
N MET A 228 -10.82 -26.02 -15.13
CA MET A 228 -11.78 -25.14 -14.44
C MET A 228 -11.50 -23.67 -14.72
N ALA A 229 -12.53 -22.84 -14.52
CA ALA A 229 -12.37 -21.40 -14.54
C ALA A 229 -11.56 -20.97 -13.30
N LEU A 230 -10.77 -19.93 -13.46
CA LEU A 230 -9.97 -19.33 -12.39
C LEU A 230 -10.30 -17.83 -12.40
N ASP A 231 -10.45 -17.22 -11.23
CA ASP A 231 -10.50 -15.76 -11.14
C ASP A 231 -9.15 -15.19 -11.60
N PRO A 232 -9.11 -14.28 -12.60
CA PRO A 232 -7.88 -13.62 -13.01
C PRO A 232 -7.08 -13.01 -11.84
N HIS A 233 -7.75 -12.48 -10.81
CA HIS A 233 -7.10 -11.90 -9.63
C HIS A 233 -6.35 -12.92 -8.77
N SER A 234 -6.61 -14.21 -8.92
CA SER A 234 -5.86 -15.28 -8.26
C SER A 234 -4.40 -15.33 -8.73
N VAL A 235 -4.12 -14.88 -9.96
CA VAL A 235 -2.79 -14.99 -10.61
C VAL A 235 -2.25 -13.69 -11.19
N ILE A 236 -3.07 -12.64 -11.23
CA ILE A 236 -2.62 -11.27 -11.43
C ILE A 236 -2.28 -10.70 -10.04
N PRO A 237 -1.04 -10.26 -9.80
CA PRO A 237 -0.72 -9.59 -8.54
C PRO A 237 -1.60 -8.37 -8.38
N ARG A 238 -2.43 -8.32 -7.34
CA ARG A 238 -3.07 -7.08 -6.93
C ARG A 238 -1.95 -6.13 -6.53
N LEU A 239 -1.73 -5.11 -7.34
CA LEU A 239 -0.97 -3.96 -6.87
C LEU A 239 -1.78 -3.36 -5.71
N PRO A 240 -1.13 -2.79 -4.69
CA PRO A 240 -1.82 -1.79 -3.87
C PRO A 240 -2.44 -0.81 -4.86
N VAL A 241 -3.68 -0.39 -4.62
CA VAL A 241 -4.35 0.60 -5.48
C VAL A 241 -3.33 1.71 -5.74
N VAL A 242 -2.89 1.88 -6.99
CA VAL A 242 -1.68 2.67 -7.28
C VAL A 242 -1.84 4.10 -6.75
N ASP A 243 -3.08 4.56 -6.69
CA ASP A 243 -3.48 5.84 -6.15
C ASP A 243 -3.25 5.92 -4.62
N LEU A 244 -3.47 4.83 -3.88
CA LEU A 244 -3.13 4.74 -2.45
C LEU A 244 -1.62 4.64 -2.23
N TYR A 245 -0.86 4.00 -3.13
CA TYR A 245 0.60 3.95 -3.01
C TYR A 245 1.21 5.34 -3.00
N ARG A 246 0.68 6.29 -3.78
CA ARG A 246 1.12 7.69 -3.77
C ARG A 246 0.97 8.40 -2.42
N LEU A 247 0.07 7.90 -1.57
CA LEU A 247 -0.15 8.45 -0.22
C LEU A 247 0.84 7.89 0.81
N THR A 248 1.55 6.81 0.49
CA THR A 248 2.58 6.23 1.36
C THR A 248 3.81 7.13 1.45
N ALA A 249 4.63 6.95 2.49
CA ALA A 249 5.89 7.69 2.63
C ALA A 249 6.81 7.52 1.40
N HIS A 250 6.89 6.31 0.82
CA HIS A 250 7.70 6.06 -0.38
C HIS A 250 7.08 6.71 -1.62
N GLY A 251 5.75 6.64 -1.78
CA GLY A 251 5.04 7.28 -2.90
C GLY A 251 5.16 8.81 -2.88
N LYS A 252 4.98 9.43 -1.71
CA LYS A 252 5.21 10.88 -1.51
C LYS A 252 6.67 11.27 -1.75
N GLY A 253 7.61 10.39 -1.37
CA GLY A 253 9.04 10.54 -1.64
C GLY A 253 9.46 10.32 -3.10
N GLY A 254 8.52 10.05 -4.01
CA GLY A 254 8.80 9.89 -5.44
C GLY A 254 9.39 8.53 -5.83
N VAL A 255 9.40 7.54 -4.94
CA VAL A 255 9.86 6.19 -5.25
C VAL A 255 8.87 5.54 -6.20
N ALA A 256 9.34 5.09 -7.35
CA ALA A 256 8.52 4.39 -8.34
C ALA A 256 8.47 2.89 -8.02
N CYS A 257 7.40 2.21 -8.44
CA CYS A 257 7.27 0.77 -8.21
C CYS A 257 8.44 -0.01 -8.86
N ALA A 258 9.00 0.50 -9.96
CA ALA A 258 10.13 -0.10 -10.66
C ALA A 258 11.45 -0.07 -9.86
N ASP A 259 11.57 0.86 -8.91
CA ASP A 259 12.77 0.99 -8.06
C ASP A 259 12.88 -0.21 -7.09
N CYS A 260 11.72 -0.74 -6.68
CA CYS A 260 11.62 -1.91 -5.82
C CYS A 260 11.40 -3.21 -6.62
N HIS A 261 10.43 -3.22 -7.54
CA HIS A 261 10.00 -4.41 -8.27
C HIS A 261 10.81 -4.67 -9.54
N VAL A 262 12.07 -5.05 -9.36
CA VAL A 262 13.00 -5.42 -10.45
C VAL A 262 12.75 -6.84 -10.99
N SER A 263 12.03 -7.70 -10.26
CA SER A 263 11.65 -9.05 -10.70
C SER A 263 10.41 -9.59 -9.95
N GLN A 264 9.98 -10.83 -10.24
CA GLN A 264 8.93 -11.52 -9.46
C GLN A 264 9.48 -12.26 -8.23
N LYS A 265 10.81 -12.27 -8.03
CA LYS A 265 11.37 -12.82 -6.81
C LYS A 265 10.97 -11.92 -5.65
N ARG A 266 10.80 -12.51 -4.47
CA ARG A 266 10.62 -11.78 -3.21
C ARG A 266 11.70 -10.70 -3.11
N ILE A 267 11.29 -9.48 -2.77
CA ILE A 267 12.19 -8.34 -2.63
C ILE A 267 13.32 -8.71 -1.68
N ASP A 268 14.52 -8.26 -2.04
CA ASP A 268 15.71 -8.49 -1.26
C ASP A 268 16.14 -7.21 -0.55
N ASP A 269 16.73 -7.33 0.63
CA ASP A 269 17.11 -6.18 1.46
C ASP A 269 18.12 -5.26 0.76
N HIS A 270 18.92 -5.79 -0.18
CA HIS A 270 19.81 -4.99 -1.01
C HIS A 270 19.07 -3.93 -1.86
N VAL A 271 17.79 -4.15 -2.18
CA VAL A 271 16.96 -3.15 -2.86
C VAL A 271 16.73 -1.96 -1.94
N CYS A 272 16.40 -2.20 -0.67
CA CYS A 272 16.23 -1.18 0.34
C CYS A 272 17.55 -0.47 0.65
N ALA A 273 18.67 -1.21 0.70
CA ALA A 273 19.99 -0.69 1.00
C ALA A 273 20.48 0.39 0.01
N LYS A 274 19.97 0.41 -1.23
CA LYS A 274 20.29 1.47 -2.21
C LYS A 274 20.00 2.88 -1.69
N CYS A 275 18.97 3.02 -0.85
CA CYS A 275 18.60 4.30 -0.22
C CYS A 275 18.78 4.28 1.30
N HIS A 276 18.65 3.11 1.95
CA HIS A 276 18.69 2.93 3.40
C HIS A 276 19.98 2.24 3.88
N ASP A 277 21.12 2.52 3.24
CA ASP A 277 22.40 1.87 3.51
C ASP A 277 22.80 1.90 4.99
N LYS A 278 22.65 3.07 5.65
CA LYS A 278 22.96 3.23 7.09
C LYS A 278 22.18 2.23 7.96
N VAL A 279 20.89 2.05 7.69
CA VAL A 279 20.02 1.15 8.45
C VAL A 279 20.35 -0.31 8.11
N TYR A 280 20.55 -0.60 6.83
CA TYR A 280 20.94 -1.93 6.37
C TYR A 280 22.25 -2.40 7.01
N ASN A 281 23.22 -1.50 7.18
CA ASN A 281 24.50 -1.81 7.82
C ASN A 281 24.39 -2.19 9.30
N VAL A 282 23.39 -1.66 10.01
CA VAL A 282 23.05 -2.11 11.36
C VAL A 282 22.34 -3.46 11.30
N TYR A 283 21.31 -3.57 10.46
CA TYR A 283 20.44 -4.76 10.42
C TYR A 283 21.14 -6.04 9.93
N LYS A 284 22.06 -5.95 8.96
CA LYS A 284 22.71 -7.12 8.35
C LYS A 284 23.53 -7.97 9.35
N GLY A 285 23.99 -7.39 10.46
CA GLY A 285 24.74 -8.09 11.50
C GLY A 285 23.87 -8.86 12.51
N THR A 286 22.56 -8.63 12.47
CA THR A 286 21.60 -9.09 13.49
C THR A 286 21.26 -10.57 13.32
N LYS A 287 20.70 -11.18 14.37
CA LYS A 287 20.13 -12.53 14.30
C LYS A 287 18.96 -12.62 13.32
N HIS A 288 18.23 -11.52 13.11
CA HIS A 288 17.12 -11.48 12.16
C HIS A 288 17.61 -11.48 10.71
N ALA A 289 18.75 -10.86 10.40
CA ALA A 289 19.31 -10.89 9.05
C ALA A 289 20.10 -12.18 8.74
N LYS A 290 20.77 -12.77 9.75
CA LYS A 290 21.60 -13.97 9.55
C LYS A 290 20.80 -15.13 8.95
N GLY A 291 21.37 -15.76 7.92
CA GLY A 291 20.72 -16.85 7.19
C GLY A 291 19.45 -16.46 6.43
N GLY A 292 19.15 -15.16 6.31
CA GLY A 292 17.91 -14.68 5.70
C GLY A 292 16.66 -14.97 6.54
N ALA A 293 16.80 -15.06 7.87
CA ALA A 293 15.71 -15.41 8.77
C ALA A 293 14.51 -14.44 8.68
N ALA A 294 14.78 -13.15 8.50
CA ALA A 294 13.79 -12.13 8.19
C ALA A 294 14.37 -11.10 7.22
N LYS A 295 13.49 -10.59 6.34
CA LYS A 295 13.76 -9.47 5.44
C LYS A 295 13.10 -8.20 5.96
N CYS A 296 13.51 -7.05 5.43
CA CYS A 296 12.90 -5.75 5.75
C CYS A 296 11.38 -5.77 5.52
N THR A 297 10.93 -6.42 4.44
CA THR A 297 9.50 -6.54 4.09
C THR A 297 8.71 -7.48 5.01
N ASP A 298 9.37 -8.20 5.90
CA ASP A 298 8.73 -9.13 6.84
C ASP A 298 8.33 -8.41 8.12
N CYS A 299 8.83 -7.20 8.32
CA CYS A 299 8.45 -6.31 9.41
C CYS A 299 7.74 -5.05 8.88
N HIS A 300 8.24 -4.49 7.77
CA HIS A 300 7.71 -3.28 7.14
C HIS A 300 6.89 -3.59 5.89
N ASP A 301 5.86 -2.79 5.66
CA ASP A 301 5.06 -2.85 4.44
C ASP A 301 5.15 -1.51 3.70
N PRO A 302 5.96 -1.41 2.62
CA PRO A 302 6.12 -0.18 1.85
C PRO A 302 4.83 0.29 1.16
N HIS A 303 3.79 -0.55 1.11
CA HIS A 303 2.52 -0.23 0.48
C HIS A 303 1.47 0.30 1.44
N LYS A 304 1.76 0.37 2.75
CA LYS A 304 0.85 0.95 3.73
C LYS A 304 1.02 2.45 3.82
N VAL A 305 -0.12 3.15 3.79
CA VAL A 305 -0.16 4.62 3.99
C VAL A 305 0.35 4.96 5.39
N LYS A 306 -0.11 4.20 6.39
CA LYS A 306 0.34 4.31 7.78
C LYS A 306 1.76 3.76 7.93
N THR A 307 2.68 4.64 8.30
CA THR A 307 4.07 4.32 8.63
C THR A 307 4.16 3.53 9.94
N TYR A 308 5.29 2.83 10.15
CA TYR A 308 5.53 2.10 11.39
C TYR A 308 5.48 3.01 12.63
N ARG A 309 5.90 4.28 12.50
CA ARG A 309 5.85 5.24 13.62
C ARG A 309 4.41 5.55 14.04
N GLU A 310 3.49 5.60 13.08
CA GLU A 310 2.08 5.88 13.34
C GLU A 310 1.32 4.69 13.93
N LEU A 311 1.89 3.47 13.88
CA LEU A 311 1.34 2.31 14.56
C LEU A 311 1.41 2.51 16.08
N GLY A 312 0.32 2.19 16.76
CA GLY A 312 0.29 2.09 18.22
C GLY A 312 1.09 0.88 18.71
N THR A 313 1.36 0.85 20.01
CA THR A 313 2.17 -0.19 20.66
C THR A 313 1.67 -1.60 20.35
N SER A 314 0.36 -1.84 20.45
CA SER A 314 -0.26 -3.14 20.13
C SER A 314 -0.10 -3.53 18.65
N GLU A 315 -0.30 -2.59 17.72
CA GLU A 315 -0.09 -2.81 16.29
C GLU A 315 1.38 -3.11 15.96
N ARG A 316 2.32 -2.47 16.64
CA ARG A 316 3.76 -2.73 16.48
C ARG A 316 4.15 -4.10 17.03
N MET A 317 3.61 -4.50 18.18
CA MET A 317 3.78 -5.86 18.70
C MET A 317 3.21 -6.92 17.74
N ALA A 318 2.08 -6.62 17.09
CA ALA A 318 1.44 -7.53 16.15
C ALA A 318 2.39 -7.97 15.02
N VAL A 319 3.36 -7.13 14.64
CA VAL A 319 4.40 -7.45 13.66
C VAL A 319 5.31 -8.58 14.16
N CYS A 320 5.78 -8.48 15.41
CA CYS A 320 6.72 -9.41 16.04
C CYS A 320 6.08 -10.77 16.31
N VAL A 321 4.84 -10.78 16.79
CA VAL A 321 4.13 -12.01 17.21
C VAL A 321 3.74 -12.91 16.04
N ARG A 322 3.80 -12.41 14.78
CA ARG A 322 3.65 -13.24 13.57
C ARG A 322 4.65 -14.41 13.54
N CYS A 323 5.83 -14.20 14.10
CA CYS A 323 6.85 -15.24 14.24
C CYS A 323 7.04 -15.65 15.71
N HIS A 324 6.89 -14.72 16.66
CA HIS A 324 7.06 -14.96 18.09
C HIS A 324 5.74 -15.26 18.83
N GLY A 325 4.94 -16.22 18.34
CA GLY A 325 3.59 -16.49 18.87
C GLY A 325 3.53 -16.91 20.36
N ASN A 326 4.60 -17.50 20.90
CA ASN A 326 4.67 -17.97 22.29
C ASN A 326 5.29 -16.94 23.26
N TYR A 327 5.36 -15.66 22.88
CA TYR A 327 6.08 -14.64 23.64
C TYR A 327 5.65 -14.60 25.13
N MET A 328 4.35 -14.66 25.45
CA MET A 328 3.87 -14.65 26.84
C MET A 328 4.48 -15.75 27.70
N LYS A 329 4.60 -16.98 27.17
CA LYS A 329 5.21 -18.11 27.89
C LYS A 329 6.68 -17.87 28.19
N HIS A 330 7.40 -17.24 27.26
CA HIS A 330 8.82 -16.91 27.41
C HIS A 330 9.08 -15.69 28.31
N HIS A 331 8.04 -14.93 28.66
CA HIS A 331 8.13 -13.74 29.52
C HIS A 331 7.48 -13.92 30.89
N ARG A 332 7.24 -15.18 31.33
CA ARG A 332 6.71 -15.47 32.69
C ARG A 332 7.57 -14.95 33.84
N TRP A 333 8.83 -14.63 33.56
CA TRP A 333 9.74 -14.02 34.54
C TRP A 333 9.41 -12.56 34.83
N LEU A 334 8.64 -11.89 33.96
CA LEU A 334 8.25 -10.49 34.11
C LEU A 334 7.01 -10.40 35.00
N PRO A 335 7.05 -9.67 36.13
CA PRO A 335 5.88 -9.45 36.98
C PRO A 335 4.77 -8.78 36.17
N HIS A 336 3.55 -9.29 36.28
CA HIS A 336 2.39 -8.79 35.52
C HIS A 336 2.71 -8.56 34.03
N ALA A 337 3.27 -9.57 33.36
CA ALA A 337 3.68 -9.48 31.96
C ALA A 337 2.57 -8.94 31.04
N GLU A 338 1.31 -9.31 31.31
CA GLU A 338 0.15 -8.80 30.58
C GLU A 338 0.06 -7.27 30.61
N LEU A 339 0.19 -6.66 31.80
CA LEU A 339 0.17 -5.20 31.95
C LEU A 339 1.32 -4.54 31.20
N HIS A 340 2.51 -5.14 31.22
CA HIS A 340 3.64 -4.62 30.46
C HIS A 340 3.34 -4.60 28.96
N PHE A 341 2.82 -5.69 28.41
CA PHE A 341 2.50 -5.75 26.99
C PHE A 341 1.28 -4.91 26.60
N MET A 342 0.44 -4.44 27.52
CA MET A 342 -0.57 -3.43 27.18
C MET A 342 0.03 -2.06 26.82
N TYR A 343 1.16 -1.70 27.43
CA TYR A 343 1.74 -0.34 27.31
C TYR A 343 3.14 -0.29 26.69
N LEU A 344 3.82 -1.43 26.53
CA LEU A 344 5.17 -1.54 25.96
C LEU A 344 5.18 -2.38 24.68
N GLU A 345 6.02 -1.98 23.73
CA GLU A 345 6.34 -2.78 22.54
C GLU A 345 7.56 -3.68 22.79
N CYS A 346 7.72 -4.75 22.00
CA CYS A 346 8.83 -5.70 22.16
C CYS A 346 10.21 -5.01 22.06
N SER A 347 10.35 -4.06 21.12
CA SER A 347 11.57 -3.28 20.87
C SER A 347 12.01 -2.42 22.05
N THR A 348 11.12 -2.07 22.98
CA THR A 348 11.47 -1.35 24.21
C THR A 348 12.51 -2.12 25.03
N CYS A 349 12.43 -3.45 25.04
CA CYS A 349 13.37 -4.34 25.76
C CYS A 349 14.37 -5.03 24.82
N HIS A 350 13.93 -5.34 23.58
CA HIS A 350 14.71 -6.05 22.57
C HIS A 350 15.51 -5.13 21.65
N SER A 351 15.62 -3.83 21.96
CA SER A 351 16.54 -2.92 21.29
C SER A 351 17.07 -1.90 22.32
N PRO A 352 18.00 -2.31 23.19
CA PRO A 352 18.47 -1.49 24.31
C PRO A 352 19.15 -0.19 23.86
N ARG A 353 19.72 -0.15 22.66
CA ARG A 353 20.35 1.04 22.09
C ARG A 353 19.36 2.03 21.47
N SER A 354 18.13 1.60 21.19
CA SER A 354 17.08 2.51 20.73
C SER A 354 16.72 3.53 21.80
N ARG A 355 16.36 4.76 21.40
CA ARG A 355 15.81 5.76 22.32
C ARG A 355 14.34 5.44 22.56
N LYS A 356 13.96 5.42 23.84
CA LYS A 356 12.57 5.22 24.27
C LYS A 356 12.00 6.55 24.71
N GLY A 357 10.72 6.73 24.49
CA GLY A 357 9.97 7.87 25.02
C GLY A 357 8.59 7.45 25.48
N MET A 358 7.99 8.28 26.33
CA MET A 358 6.57 8.16 26.62
C MET A 358 5.78 8.86 25.53
N VAL A 359 4.81 8.14 24.97
CA VAL A 359 3.97 8.59 23.87
C VAL A 359 2.52 8.59 24.35
N PHE A 360 1.90 9.76 24.33
CA PHE A 360 0.54 10.01 24.76
C PHE A 360 -0.36 10.13 23.54
N ASN A 361 -1.20 9.13 23.32
CA ASN A 361 -2.13 9.09 22.20
C ASN A 361 -3.48 9.61 22.67
N VAL A 362 -4.07 10.54 21.93
CA VAL A 362 -5.44 11.00 22.20
C VAL A 362 -6.43 10.09 21.49
N ASN A 363 -7.38 9.55 22.24
CA ASN A 363 -8.42 8.66 21.77
C ASN A 363 -9.81 9.23 22.09
N VAL A 364 -10.80 8.81 21.31
CA VAL A 364 -12.21 9.11 21.51
C VAL A 364 -12.92 7.78 21.75
N ASP A 365 -13.50 7.65 22.94
CA ASP A 365 -14.31 6.51 23.36
C ASP A 365 -15.79 6.82 23.06
N GLY A 366 -16.37 6.09 22.12
CA GLY A 366 -17.76 6.27 21.67
C GLY A 366 -18.56 4.96 21.73
N LYS A 367 -19.81 5.00 21.26
CA LYS A 367 -20.69 3.82 21.19
C LYS A 367 -20.14 2.72 20.28
N ASP A 368 -19.40 3.09 19.24
CA ASP A 368 -18.81 2.18 18.26
C ASP A 368 -17.43 1.64 18.69
N GLY A 369 -17.05 1.89 19.95
CA GLY A 369 -15.76 1.51 20.51
C GLY A 369 -14.75 2.66 20.53
N ARG A 370 -13.51 2.30 20.88
CA ARG A 370 -12.39 3.23 21.03
C ARG A 370 -11.70 3.46 19.69
N ARG A 371 -11.54 4.73 19.31
CA ARG A 371 -10.75 5.12 18.14
C ARG A 371 -9.76 6.21 18.48
N ARG A 372 -8.73 6.36 17.65
CA ARG A 372 -7.81 7.49 17.75
C ARG A 372 -8.49 8.79 17.35
N LEU A 373 -8.08 9.90 17.96
CA LEU A 373 -8.47 11.25 17.53
C LEU A 373 -8.01 11.49 16.09
N THR A 374 -8.89 12.06 15.27
CA THR A 374 -8.66 12.35 13.85
C THR A 374 -8.57 13.84 13.60
N ARG A 375 -8.05 14.23 12.42
CA ARG A 375 -8.01 15.64 12.03
C ARG A 375 -9.41 16.23 11.90
N ASP A 376 -10.40 15.44 11.47
CA ASP A 376 -11.78 15.88 11.36
C ASP A 376 -12.39 16.25 12.72
N ASP A 377 -11.98 15.57 13.81
CA ASP A 377 -12.39 15.93 15.17
C ASP A 377 -11.82 17.29 15.58
N ILE A 378 -10.56 17.56 15.25
CA ILE A 378 -9.93 18.86 15.51
C ILE A 378 -10.61 19.97 14.71
N ILE A 379 -10.89 19.72 13.42
CA ILE A 379 -11.58 20.68 12.55
C ILE A 379 -12.98 20.99 13.09
N ALA A 380 -13.70 19.97 13.57
CA ALA A 380 -15.01 20.15 14.17
C ALA A 380 -14.95 20.99 15.47
N ALA A 381 -13.91 20.84 16.28
CA ALA A 381 -13.76 21.53 17.54
C ALA A 381 -13.23 22.98 17.41
N PHE A 382 -12.29 23.22 16.49
CA PHE A 382 -11.54 24.48 16.44
C PHE A 382 -11.58 25.19 15.08
N GLY A 383 -12.27 24.61 14.08
CA GLY A 383 -12.25 25.06 12.70
C GLY A 383 -11.04 24.55 11.91
N GLY A 384 -11.11 24.64 10.59
CA GLY A 384 -10.11 24.06 9.68
C GLY A 384 -8.92 24.94 9.32
N THR A 385 -8.85 26.18 9.81
CA THR A 385 -7.89 27.20 9.33
C THR A 385 -6.53 27.15 10.03
N LYS A 386 -6.46 26.64 11.27
CA LYS A 386 -5.22 26.57 12.06
C LYS A 386 -4.64 25.16 12.05
N GLN A 387 -3.30 25.05 12.08
CA GLN A 387 -2.65 23.76 12.32
C GLN A 387 -2.92 23.31 13.76
N THR A 388 -2.86 22.00 14.02
CA THR A 388 -3.07 21.49 15.38
C THR A 388 -1.98 21.98 16.33
N LYS A 389 -0.74 22.18 15.85
CA LYS A 389 0.34 22.80 16.64
C LYS A 389 -0.07 24.18 17.18
N ASP A 390 -0.59 25.04 16.32
CA ASP A 390 -0.93 26.43 16.67
C ASP A 390 -2.16 26.54 17.60
N LEU A 391 -2.92 25.45 17.74
CA LEU A 391 -4.05 25.37 18.66
C LEU A 391 -3.62 25.02 20.09
N ILE A 392 -2.50 24.31 20.25
CA ILE A 392 -2.02 23.85 21.55
C ILE A 392 -0.86 24.67 22.10
N ASP A 393 -0.12 25.35 21.22
CA ASP A 393 0.91 26.36 21.53
C ASP A 393 0.35 27.71 21.05
N ALA A 394 -0.48 28.33 21.87
CA ALA A 394 -1.29 29.49 21.48
C ALA A 394 -0.46 30.77 21.47
N ASN A 395 0.61 30.82 22.25
CA ASN A 395 1.53 31.95 22.32
C ASN A 395 2.75 31.80 21.37
N ALA A 396 2.88 30.66 20.68
CA ALA A 396 3.95 30.33 19.75
C ALA A 396 5.36 30.39 20.37
N ASP A 397 5.49 30.02 21.64
CA ASP A 397 6.76 30.02 22.38
C ASP A 397 7.51 28.68 22.30
N ASP A 398 7.01 27.74 21.50
CA ASP A 398 7.50 26.37 21.31
C ASP A 398 7.52 25.55 22.63
N ARG A 399 6.74 25.98 23.62
CA ARG A 399 6.50 25.24 24.86
C ARG A 399 4.99 25.07 25.03
N ILE A 400 4.62 24.02 25.76
CA ILE A 400 3.25 23.85 26.19
C ILE A 400 3.23 24.00 27.70
N VAL A 401 2.37 24.89 28.17
CA VAL A 401 2.08 25.06 29.60
C VAL A 401 0.66 24.59 29.94
N PRO A 402 0.36 24.33 31.23
CA PRO A 402 -0.98 23.91 31.64
C PRO A 402 -2.10 24.86 31.19
N SER A 403 -1.82 26.17 31.11
CA SER A 403 -2.79 27.17 30.68
C SER A 403 -3.21 27.07 29.21
N GLU A 404 -2.49 26.34 28.38
CA GLU A 404 -2.82 26.16 26.96
C GLU A 404 -3.43 24.77 26.70
N ILE A 405 -2.84 23.73 27.28
CA ILE A 405 -3.29 22.36 27.06
C ILE A 405 -4.66 22.07 27.70
N ILE A 406 -4.96 22.67 28.86
CA ILE A 406 -6.22 22.41 29.57
C ILE A 406 -7.41 22.94 28.77
N PRO A 407 -7.45 24.24 28.36
CA PRO A 407 -8.54 24.75 27.53
C PRO A 407 -8.71 23.96 26.23
N PHE A 408 -7.60 23.58 25.58
CA PHE A 408 -7.63 22.75 24.37
C PHE A 408 -8.41 21.44 24.60
N PHE A 409 -8.11 20.68 25.66
CA PHE A 409 -8.83 19.44 25.92
C PHE A 409 -10.27 19.65 26.41
N GLU A 410 -10.55 20.74 27.13
CA GLU A 410 -11.93 21.09 27.53
C GLU A 410 -12.81 21.39 26.32
N ASP A 411 -12.33 22.20 25.38
CA ASP A 411 -13.06 22.55 24.15
C ASP A 411 -13.21 21.35 23.22
N LEU A 412 -12.16 20.53 23.11
CA LEU A 412 -12.21 19.27 22.38
C LEU A 412 -13.24 18.30 22.99
N GLY A 413 -13.28 18.19 24.32
CA GLY A 413 -14.22 17.34 25.04
C GLY A 413 -15.68 17.81 24.94
N ARG A 414 -15.93 19.11 24.84
CA ARG A 414 -17.29 19.66 24.63
C ARG A 414 -17.83 19.40 23.23
N THR A 415 -16.97 19.44 22.22
CA THR A 415 -17.40 19.39 20.82
C THR A 415 -17.39 17.97 20.24
N THR A 416 -16.51 17.10 20.75
CA THR A 416 -16.37 15.73 20.24
C THR A 416 -17.51 14.84 20.73
N LYS A 417 -18.12 14.06 19.82
CA LYS A 417 -19.13 13.04 20.18
C LYS A 417 -18.46 11.81 20.79
N GLY A 418 -18.23 11.83 22.10
CA GLY A 418 -17.63 10.73 22.86
C GLY A 418 -16.79 11.26 24.02
N THR A 419 -16.20 10.36 24.78
CA THR A 419 -15.26 10.73 25.85
C THR A 419 -13.85 10.83 25.27
N VAL A 420 -13.23 11.99 25.37
CA VAL A 420 -11.84 12.20 24.97
C VAL A 420 -10.94 11.70 26.10
N GLY A 421 -10.05 10.77 25.80
CA GLY A 421 -9.11 10.18 26.74
C GLY A 421 -7.68 10.24 26.22
N VAL A 422 -6.70 10.21 27.12
CA VAL A 422 -5.28 10.23 26.78
C VAL A 422 -4.63 8.95 27.28
N GLU A 423 -4.04 8.20 26.36
CA GLU A 423 -3.40 6.92 26.66
C GLU A 423 -1.88 7.03 26.54
N GLY A 424 -1.21 6.86 27.68
CA GLY A 424 0.25 6.79 27.75
C GLY A 424 0.76 5.39 27.41
N SER A 425 1.83 5.34 26.64
CA SER A 425 2.57 4.11 26.32
C SER A 425 4.06 4.39 26.25
N ILE A 426 4.90 3.38 26.42
CA ILE A 426 6.36 3.50 26.26
C ILE A 426 6.74 2.83 24.94
N ALA A 427 7.25 3.63 24.01
CA ALA A 427 7.60 3.18 22.68
C ALA A 427 9.00 3.65 22.29
N VAL A 428 9.61 2.96 21.33
CA VAL A 428 10.83 3.44 20.67
C VAL A 428 10.46 4.64 19.79
N THR A 429 11.09 5.78 20.10
CA THR A 429 10.93 7.05 19.38
C THR A 429 12.05 7.25 18.36
N ASP A 430 13.25 6.78 18.67
CA ASP A 430 14.37 6.70 17.74
C ASP A 430 15.00 5.31 17.72
N ILE A 431 15.09 4.73 16.52
CA ILE A 431 15.18 3.28 16.34
C ILE A 431 16.58 2.83 15.94
N HIS A 432 17.11 1.89 16.71
CA HIS A 432 18.32 1.14 16.38
C HIS A 432 17.90 -0.25 15.89
N HIS A 433 18.09 -0.52 14.59
CA HIS A 433 17.60 -1.74 13.91
C HIS A 433 18.38 -3.02 14.27
N ASP A 434 18.85 -3.14 15.51
CA ASP A 434 19.26 -4.41 16.10
C ASP A 434 18.28 -4.84 17.18
N TYR A 435 17.51 -5.89 16.86
CA TYR A 435 16.53 -6.50 17.75
C TYR A 435 17.04 -7.79 18.43
N SER A 436 18.31 -8.12 18.20
CA SER A 436 18.95 -9.35 18.69
C SER A 436 19.56 -9.16 20.06
N GLU A 437 19.91 -7.91 20.37
CA GLU A 437 20.30 -7.50 21.69
C GLU A 437 19.07 -7.52 22.58
N VAL A 438 19.18 -8.25 23.68
CA VAL A 438 18.20 -8.15 24.76
C VAL A 438 18.94 -7.56 25.95
N GLN A 439 18.25 -6.85 26.84
CA GLN A 439 18.81 -6.51 28.14
C GLN A 439 19.08 -7.81 28.92
N LYS A 440 20.16 -8.52 28.57
CA LYS A 440 20.54 -9.81 29.17
C LYS A 440 21.09 -9.66 30.56
N ARG A 441 21.65 -8.49 30.88
CA ARG A 441 22.54 -8.38 32.02
C ARG A 441 21.85 -8.14 33.34
N ASP A 442 20.62 -7.64 33.34
CA ASP A 442 19.99 -7.23 34.57
C ASP A 442 18.48 -7.25 34.41
N LYS A 443 17.80 -8.23 35.01
CA LYS A 443 16.34 -8.18 35.34
C LYS A 443 16.08 -7.08 36.39
N VAL A 444 16.73 -5.94 36.23
CA VAL A 444 16.75 -4.84 37.18
C VAL A 444 15.59 -3.96 36.77
N CYS A 445 14.46 -4.24 37.39
CA CYS A 445 13.23 -3.51 37.23
C CYS A 445 13.45 -2.00 37.38
N THR A 446 14.44 -1.57 38.19
CA THR A 446 14.77 -0.16 38.42
C THR A 446 15.28 0.58 37.19
N THR A 447 15.71 -0.11 36.12
CA THR A 447 16.05 0.55 34.86
C THR A 447 14.84 1.28 34.25
N CYS A 448 13.65 0.72 34.43
CA CYS A 448 12.39 1.29 33.95
C CYS A 448 11.53 1.85 35.10
N HIS A 449 11.55 1.21 36.26
CA HIS A 449 10.83 1.63 37.46
C HIS A 449 11.71 2.50 38.37
N SER A 450 12.32 3.53 37.80
CA SER A 450 12.99 4.60 38.54
C SER A 450 12.60 5.96 37.97
N ASN A 451 12.72 7.00 38.78
CA ASN A 451 12.45 8.37 38.34
C ASN A 451 13.42 8.85 37.25
N ASP A 452 14.55 8.16 37.09
CA ASP A 452 15.60 8.47 36.12
C ASP A 452 15.52 7.59 34.86
N ALA A 453 14.44 6.83 34.70
CA ALA A 453 14.28 5.97 33.53
C ALA A 453 14.36 6.80 32.22
N PRO A 454 15.08 6.32 31.19
CA PRO A 454 15.39 7.14 30.01
C PRO A 454 14.18 7.72 29.28
N PHE A 455 13.02 7.06 29.34
CA PHE A 455 11.80 7.52 28.68
C PHE A 455 11.12 8.71 29.37
N TYR A 456 11.43 8.99 30.66
CA TYR A 456 10.93 10.20 31.33
C TYR A 456 11.58 11.48 30.80
N GLN A 457 12.73 11.38 30.14
CA GLN A 457 13.41 12.52 29.52
C GLN A 457 12.88 12.86 28.12
N SER A 458 11.95 12.06 27.58
CA SER A 458 11.44 12.21 26.21
C SER A 458 9.96 11.83 26.16
N MET A 459 9.10 12.82 26.35
CA MET A 459 7.65 12.67 26.37
C MET A 459 7.00 13.41 25.21
N TYR A 460 6.04 12.78 24.55
CA TYR A 460 5.37 13.34 23.37
C TYR A 460 3.86 13.16 23.45
N LEU A 461 3.12 14.25 23.24
CA LEU A 461 1.69 14.20 22.96
C LEU A 461 1.50 14.07 21.44
N VAL A 462 0.76 13.04 21.02
CA VAL A 462 0.56 12.74 19.60
C VAL A 462 -0.80 13.21 19.15
N LEU A 463 -0.80 14.17 18.24
CA LEU A 463 -2.00 14.81 17.71
C LEU A 463 -2.07 14.63 16.19
N PRO A 464 -3.29 14.53 15.62
CA PRO A 464 -3.47 14.49 14.17
C PRO A 464 -3.16 15.87 13.58
N GLU A 465 -2.48 15.88 12.44
CA GLU A 465 -2.14 17.07 11.66
C GLU A 465 -2.57 16.89 10.20
N THR A 466 -2.49 17.96 9.42
CA THR A 466 -2.81 17.97 7.98
C THR A 466 -2.01 16.90 7.22
N GLU A 467 -0.76 16.64 7.60
CA GLU A 467 0.09 15.61 7.01
C GLU A 467 0.48 14.50 8.03
N GLY A 468 -0.52 13.80 8.58
CA GLY A 468 -0.30 12.61 9.39
C GLY A 468 -0.35 12.90 10.89
N LEU A 469 0.66 12.45 11.64
CA LEU A 469 0.73 12.65 13.10
C LEU A 469 1.86 13.61 13.47
N PHE A 470 1.54 14.56 14.35
CA PHE A 470 2.50 15.45 14.97
C PHE A 470 2.85 14.97 16.38
N TYR A 471 4.14 14.89 16.68
CA TYR A 471 4.67 14.47 17.99
C TYR A 471 5.14 15.72 18.73
N MET A 472 4.27 16.26 19.58
CA MET A 472 4.55 17.46 20.33
C MET A 472 5.31 17.14 21.62
N PRO A 473 6.54 17.66 21.82
CA PRO A 473 7.25 17.48 23.08
C PRO A 473 6.46 18.08 24.24
N VAL A 474 6.32 17.34 25.34
CA VAL A 474 5.61 17.81 26.54
C VAL A 474 6.43 17.50 27.79
N LYS A 475 6.24 18.28 28.87
CA LYS A 475 6.85 17.98 30.17
C LYS A 475 5.93 17.13 31.03
N GLY A 476 6.51 16.31 31.91
CA GLY A 476 5.75 15.51 32.87
C GLY A 476 4.84 16.35 33.78
N THR A 477 5.30 17.52 34.21
CA THR A 477 4.51 18.45 35.04
C THR A 477 3.23 18.93 34.34
N VAL A 478 3.32 19.20 33.05
CA VAL A 478 2.17 19.64 32.23
C VAL A 478 1.12 18.54 32.12
N LEU A 479 1.55 17.30 31.91
CA LEU A 479 0.65 16.14 31.85
C LEU A 479 0.02 15.83 33.22
N ALA A 480 0.79 15.98 34.30
CA ALA A 480 0.30 15.77 35.67
C ALA A 480 -0.71 16.85 36.12
N ALA A 481 -0.68 18.03 35.49
CA ALA A 481 -1.63 19.11 35.73
C ALA A 481 -2.94 18.98 34.94
N MET A 482 -3.07 17.98 34.04
CA MET A 482 -4.30 17.80 33.27
C MET A 482 -5.48 17.38 34.18
N PRO A 483 -6.71 17.85 33.88
CA PRO A 483 -7.91 17.47 34.61
C PRO A 483 -8.08 15.95 34.71
N SER A 484 -8.51 15.46 35.88
CA SER A 484 -8.84 14.04 36.08
C SER A 484 -10.01 13.55 35.22
N SER A 485 -10.81 14.48 34.67
CA SER A 485 -11.87 14.20 33.70
C SER A 485 -11.31 13.74 32.35
N ILE A 486 -10.05 14.06 32.04
CA ILE A 486 -9.32 13.48 30.90
C ILE A 486 -8.77 12.15 31.42
N ALA A 487 -9.41 11.05 31.02
CA ALA A 487 -9.01 9.71 31.46
C ALA A 487 -7.55 9.43 31.05
N LEU A 488 -6.64 9.58 32.01
CA LEU A 488 -5.23 9.24 31.90
C LEU A 488 -5.01 7.87 32.53
N ASN A 489 -4.76 6.86 31.71
CA ASN A 489 -4.57 5.48 32.19
C ASN A 489 -3.15 5.23 32.72
N PHE A 490 -2.45 6.26 33.20
CA PHE A 490 -1.04 6.13 33.59
C PHE A 490 -0.67 7.10 34.71
N PHE A 491 0.27 6.68 35.57
CA PHE A 491 0.84 7.51 36.64
C PHE A 491 2.31 7.83 36.33
N LEU A 492 2.67 9.12 36.37
CA LEU A 492 4.07 9.56 36.27
C LEU A 492 4.78 9.32 37.60
N LEU A 493 5.72 8.38 37.62
CA LEU A 493 6.56 8.13 38.78
C LEU A 493 7.42 9.37 39.07
N GLY A 494 7.43 9.81 40.33
CA GLY A 494 8.28 10.91 40.80
C GLY A 494 7.77 12.32 40.55
N GLU A 495 6.76 12.50 39.69
CA GLU A 495 6.11 13.80 39.43
C GLU A 495 4.87 14.06 40.30
N THR A 496 4.39 13.07 41.04
CA THR A 496 3.25 13.25 41.95
C THR A 496 3.67 13.67 43.36
N LYS A 497 4.95 13.54 43.71
CA LYS A 497 5.47 13.88 45.05
C LYS A 497 6.07 15.28 45.10
N ALA A 498 5.71 16.07 46.10
CA ALA A 498 6.32 17.38 46.33
C ALA A 498 7.78 17.23 46.80
N ARG A 499 8.70 18.01 46.20
CA ARG A 499 10.11 18.10 46.61
C ARG A 499 10.38 19.45 47.30
N TRP A 500 11.44 19.50 48.10
CA TRP A 500 11.86 20.74 48.75
C TRP A 500 12.21 21.86 47.75
N THR A 501 12.73 21.49 46.58
CA THR A 501 12.96 22.42 45.47
C THR A 501 11.66 23.06 44.99
N ASP A 502 10.54 22.34 44.98
CA ASP A 502 9.26 22.86 44.50
C ASP A 502 8.73 23.95 45.44
N ILE A 503 8.83 23.72 46.76
CA ILE A 503 8.47 24.71 47.79
C ILE A 503 9.38 25.95 47.68
N ARG A 504 10.70 25.75 47.54
CA ARG A 504 11.66 26.85 47.40
C ARG A 504 11.39 27.69 46.15
N THR A 505 11.10 27.05 45.02
CA THR A 505 10.77 27.72 43.76
C THR A 505 9.45 28.47 43.86
N LEU A 506 8.43 27.89 44.49
CA LEU A 506 7.12 28.53 44.72
C LEU A 506 7.23 29.78 45.61
N VAL A 507 8.02 29.72 46.68
CA VAL A 507 8.23 30.85 47.61
C VAL A 507 9.13 31.92 46.98
N GLY A 508 10.09 31.52 46.14
CA GLY A 508 11.02 32.43 45.48
C GLY A 508 10.45 33.17 44.26
N ALA A 509 9.43 32.60 43.60
CA ALA A 509 8.82 33.21 42.43
C ALA A 509 7.90 34.39 42.77
N ARG A 510 7.83 35.39 41.88
CA ARG A 510 6.95 36.57 41.99
C ARG A 510 6.27 36.87 40.65
N GLY A 511 5.14 37.57 40.69
CA GLY A 511 4.40 37.97 39.48
C GLY A 511 3.85 36.78 38.69
N GLU A 512 3.82 36.90 37.36
CA GLU A 512 3.27 35.90 36.43
C GLU A 512 3.95 34.54 36.55
N ALA A 513 5.27 34.52 36.73
CA ALA A 513 6.04 33.28 36.91
C ALA A 513 5.55 32.46 38.12
N ARG A 514 5.12 33.12 39.21
CA ARG A 514 4.53 32.43 40.36
C ARG A 514 3.17 31.81 40.00
N GLY A 515 2.38 32.51 39.18
CA GLY A 515 1.09 32.02 38.69
C GLY A 515 1.23 30.75 37.85
N GLU A 516 2.25 30.69 36.98
CA GLU A 516 2.55 29.49 36.19
C GLU A 516 3.01 28.32 37.06
N ILE A 517 3.95 28.56 37.99
CA ILE A 517 4.44 27.52 38.91
C ILE A 517 3.28 26.94 39.75
N VAL A 518 2.37 27.79 40.24
CA VAL A 518 1.18 27.35 40.99
C VAL A 518 0.32 26.39 40.18
N LYS A 519 0.16 26.64 38.88
CA LYS A 519 -0.61 25.79 37.96
C LYS A 519 0.13 24.49 37.60
N GLU A 520 1.46 24.54 37.45
CA GLU A 520 2.28 23.35 37.15
C GLU A 520 2.41 22.38 38.33
N LEU A 521 2.20 22.82 39.57
CA LEU A 521 2.30 21.96 40.76
C LEU A 521 1.24 20.84 40.77
N GLY A 522 0.06 21.05 40.17
CA GLY A 522 -0.97 20.02 40.00
C GLY A 522 -1.26 19.24 41.31
N PHE A 523 -1.19 17.90 41.25
CA PHE A 523 -1.42 17.03 42.41
C PHE A 523 -0.42 17.20 43.57
N LYS A 524 0.75 17.84 43.36
CA LYS A 524 1.72 18.12 44.43
C LYS A 524 1.13 19.04 45.51
N TRP A 525 0.05 19.77 45.22
CA TRP A 525 -0.68 20.56 46.21
C TRP A 525 -1.21 19.72 47.37
N ILE A 526 -1.59 18.46 47.13
CA ILE A 526 -2.07 17.57 48.20
C ILE A 526 -0.96 17.32 49.22
N ASP A 527 0.26 17.03 48.76
CA ASP A 527 1.43 16.84 49.62
C ASP A 527 1.82 18.12 50.35
N ILE A 528 1.83 19.26 49.64
CA ILE A 528 2.18 20.56 50.22
C ILE A 528 1.17 20.94 51.32
N VAL A 529 -0.13 20.81 51.06
CA VAL A 529 -1.18 21.06 52.05
C VAL A 529 -1.07 20.09 53.21
N GLY A 530 -0.83 18.81 52.96
CA GLY A 530 -0.62 17.81 54.00
C GLY A 530 0.58 18.13 54.90
N PHE A 531 1.68 18.62 54.32
CA PHE A 531 2.86 19.06 55.07
C PHE A 531 2.54 20.27 55.97
N PHE A 532 1.87 21.29 55.44
CA PHE A 532 1.44 22.45 56.23
C PHE A 532 0.43 22.08 57.32
N LEU A 533 -0.51 21.17 57.04
CA LEU A 533 -1.45 20.65 58.03
C LEU A 533 -0.71 19.93 59.17
N SER A 534 0.28 19.09 58.83
CA SER A 534 1.10 18.38 59.82
C SER A 534 1.88 19.36 60.72
N LEU A 535 2.46 20.41 60.13
CA LEU A 535 3.13 21.48 60.88
C LEU A 535 2.16 22.26 61.78
N ALA A 536 0.96 22.57 61.28
CA ALA A 536 -0.06 23.28 62.06
C ALA A 536 -0.53 22.45 63.27
N VAL A 537 -0.71 21.14 63.09
CA VAL A 537 -1.03 20.21 64.19
C VAL A 537 0.10 20.20 65.22
N LEU A 538 1.36 20.06 64.78
CA LEU A 538 2.53 20.12 65.68
C LEU A 538 2.58 21.44 66.45
N PHE A 539 2.35 22.56 65.77
CA PHE A 539 2.31 23.88 66.40
C PHE A 539 1.20 23.97 67.45
N PHE A 540 -0.02 23.52 67.14
CA PHE A 540 -1.12 23.52 68.09
C PHE A 540 -0.85 22.61 69.29
N VAL A 541 -0.22 21.45 69.09
CA VAL A 541 0.22 20.58 70.18
C VAL A 541 1.25 21.29 71.06
N CYS A 542 2.25 21.95 70.48
CA CYS A 542 3.23 22.74 71.23
C CYS A 542 2.57 23.88 72.02
N VAL A 543 1.68 24.65 71.39
CA VAL A 543 0.93 25.72 72.06
C VAL A 543 0.08 25.16 73.19
N HIS A 544 -0.62 24.03 72.98
CA HIS A 544 -1.40 23.37 74.02
C HIS A 544 -0.52 22.96 75.22
N ILE A 545 0.65 22.37 74.96
CA ILE A 545 1.62 22.00 76.01
C ILE A 545 2.07 23.25 76.77
N VAL A 546 2.47 24.32 76.08
CA VAL A 546 2.91 25.58 76.71
C VAL A 546 1.79 26.20 77.53
N LEU A 547 0.57 26.27 77.00
CA LEU A 547 -0.59 26.76 77.76
C LEU A 547 -0.85 25.92 79.01
N ARG A 548 -0.70 24.60 78.93
CA ARG A 548 -0.84 23.70 80.09
C ARG A 548 0.24 23.92 81.16
N VAL A 549 1.45 24.30 80.74
CA VAL A 549 2.58 24.60 81.63
C VAL A 549 2.44 25.98 82.26
N VAL A 550 2.03 26.99 81.48
CA VAL A 550 1.94 28.40 81.90
C VAL A 550 0.67 28.69 82.70
N PHE A 551 -0.49 28.13 82.31
CA PHE A 551 -1.78 28.37 82.97
C PHE A 551 -2.15 27.27 83.97
N LYS A 552 -1.14 26.56 84.51
CA LYS A 552 -1.34 25.55 85.56
C LYS A 552 -1.88 26.22 86.84
N ARG A 553 -3.21 26.28 86.95
CA ARG A 553 -3.96 26.12 88.19
C ARG A 553 -4.48 24.69 88.24
#